data_AF-L2GZ00-F1
#
_entry.id   AF-L2GZ00-F1
#
_cell.length_a   1.000
_cell.length_b   1.000
_cell.length_c   1.000
_cell.angle_alpha   90.00
_cell.angle_beta   90.00
_cell.angle_gamma   90.00
#
_symmetry.space_group_name_H-M   'P 1'
#
loop_
_entity.id
_entity.type
_entity.pdbx_description
1 polymer ?
#
loop_
_entity_poly.entity_id
_entity_poly.type
_entity_poly.pdbx_seq_one_letter_code
_entity_poly.pdbx_strand_id
1 'polypeptide(L)'
;MALKGTQVHIWKFYGIHMFKSLMIGIWWYINLHDDIKDHEIAIKSSFLMTTMNIYGMCFIVHALLHRNVFQMYLYTYILGIECLLPVSNIVLFLANKKIYESIFSTAMVLCNLGEILYNVHVFRAAECEFFWYCSKRTGLDIHMKGKSFV
;
A
#
# COMPACT_ATOMS: atom_id res chain seq x y z
N MET A 1 -9.32 -11.61 22.86
CA MET A 1 -8.28 -10.56 22.90
C MET A 1 -7.74 -10.18 21.51
N ALA A 2 -7.67 -11.11 20.54
CA ALA A 2 -7.13 -10.87 19.20
C ALA A 2 -7.89 -9.87 18.29
N LEU A 3 -9.22 -9.75 18.43
CA LEU A 3 -10.04 -8.85 17.59
C LEU A 3 -9.69 -7.36 17.75
N LYS A 4 -9.29 -6.94 18.95
CA LYS A 4 -8.89 -5.54 19.21
C LYS A 4 -7.60 -5.16 18.48
N GLY A 5 -6.63 -6.08 18.38
CA GLY A 5 -5.37 -5.85 17.67
C GLY A 5 -5.60 -5.66 16.17
N THR A 6 -6.35 -6.57 15.54
CA THR A 6 -6.69 -6.49 14.11
C THR A 6 -7.45 -5.21 13.77
N GLN A 7 -8.40 -4.78 14.61
CA GLN A 7 -9.15 -3.53 14.41
C GLN A 7 -8.23 -2.30 14.41
N VAL A 8 -7.27 -2.21 15.33
CA VAL A 8 -6.31 -1.08 15.36
C VAL A 8 -5.46 -1.03 14.09
N HIS A 9 -5.05 -2.19 13.57
CA HIS A 9 -4.28 -2.22 12.32
C HIS A 9 -5.11 -1.80 11.11
N ILE A 10 -6.37 -2.25 11.02
CA ILE A 10 -7.31 -1.85 9.97
C ILE A 10 -7.50 -0.33 9.97
N TRP A 11 -7.74 0.29 11.13
CA TRP A 11 -7.91 1.75 11.24
C TRP A 11 -6.66 2.51 10.80
N LYS A 12 -5.46 2.00 11.13
CA LYS A 12 -4.21 2.61 10.67
C LYS A 12 -4.03 2.53 9.15
N PHE A 13 -4.35 1.39 8.54
CA PHE A 13 -4.36 1.28 7.08
C PHE A 13 -5.39 2.24 6.46
N TYR A 14 -6.59 2.32 7.03
CA TYR A 14 -7.61 3.29 6.60
C TYR A 14 -7.06 4.72 6.60
N GLY A 15 -6.37 5.13 7.66
CA GLY A 15 -5.74 6.45 7.76
C GLY A 15 -4.68 6.69 6.67
N ILE A 16 -3.82 5.71 6.40
CA ILE A 16 -2.79 5.80 5.35
C ILE A 16 -3.44 5.96 3.96
N HIS A 17 -4.43 5.13 3.64
CA HIS A 17 -5.10 5.20 2.34
C HIS A 17 -5.91 6.49 2.16
N MET A 18 -6.58 6.97 3.21
CA MET A 18 -7.28 8.27 3.17
C MET A 18 -6.31 9.42 2.95
N PHE A 19 -5.15 9.39 3.60
CA PHE A 19 -4.09 10.38 3.39
C PHE A 19 -3.55 10.34 1.95
N LYS A 20 -3.30 9.15 1.38
CA LYS A 20 -2.90 8.99 -0.03
C LYS A 20 -3.95 9.54 -0.99
N SER A 21 -5.24 9.27 -0.75
CA SER A 21 -6.34 9.83 -1.56
C SER A 21 -6.38 11.36 -1.50
N LEU A 22 -6.17 11.95 -0.31
CA LEU A 22 -6.09 13.40 -0.15
C LEU A 22 -4.91 13.99 -0.94
N MET A 23 -3.72 13.37 -0.84
CA MET A 23 -2.55 13.76 -1.60
C MET A 23 -2.84 13.75 -3.10
N ILE A 24 -3.40 12.66 -3.63
CA ILE A 24 -3.76 12.54 -5.05
C ILE A 24 -4.75 13.64 -5.46
N GLY A 25 -5.74 13.96 -4.61
CA GLY A 25 -6.69 15.05 -4.85
C GLY A 25 -6.02 16.43 -4.92
N ILE A 26 -5.07 16.71 -4.02
CA ILE A 26 -4.28 17.95 -4.03
C ILE A 26 -3.44 18.04 -5.32
N TRP A 27 -2.81 16.93 -5.70
CA TRP A 27 -2.02 16.89 -6.93
C TRP A 27 -2.85 17.13 -8.19
N TRP A 28 -4.03 16.51 -8.25
CA TRP A 28 -4.98 16.74 -9.32
C TRP A 28 -5.41 18.21 -9.38
N TYR A 29 -5.73 18.82 -8.23
CA TYR A 29 -6.09 20.24 -8.15
C TYR A 29 -4.98 21.16 -8.69
N ILE A 30 -3.72 20.91 -8.32
CA ILE A 30 -2.58 21.71 -8.79
C ILE A 30 -2.42 21.59 -10.32
N ASN A 31 -2.49 20.36 -10.86
CA ASN A 31 -2.27 20.13 -12.29
C ASN A 31 -3.45 20.55 -13.18
N LEU A 32 -4.65 20.78 -12.61
CA LEU A 32 -5.81 21.27 -13.36
C LEU A 32 -5.71 22.76 -13.72
N HIS A 33 -4.80 23.48 -13.06
CA HIS A 33 -4.63 24.92 -13.25
C HIS A 33 -3.49 25.27 -14.23
N ASP A 34 -2.68 24.29 -14.64
CA ASP A 34 -1.59 24.47 -15.62
C ASP A 34 -1.99 24.04 -17.05
N ASP A 35 -1.14 24.33 -18.04
CA ASP A 35 -1.42 24.18 -19.49
C ASP A 35 -2.18 22.90 -19.93
N ILE A 36 -3.14 23.08 -20.85
CA ILE A 36 -4.12 22.07 -21.34
C ILE A 36 -3.47 20.76 -21.84
N LYS A 37 -2.20 20.79 -22.29
CA LYS A 37 -1.52 19.61 -22.84
C LYS A 37 -1.09 18.58 -21.79
N ASP A 38 -0.88 18.99 -20.53
CA ASP A 38 -0.44 18.08 -19.47
C ASP A 38 -1.60 17.48 -18.66
N HIS A 39 -2.82 17.98 -18.89
CA HIS A 39 -4.04 17.52 -18.23
C HIS A 39 -4.34 16.04 -18.47
N GLU A 40 -4.11 15.52 -19.67
CA GLU A 40 -4.46 14.14 -19.99
C GLU A 40 -3.60 13.13 -19.20
N ILE A 41 -2.31 13.41 -19.06
CA ILE A 41 -1.38 12.59 -18.27
C ILE A 41 -1.73 12.71 -16.79
N ALA A 42 -1.99 13.93 -16.31
CA ALA A 42 -2.37 14.18 -14.92
C ALA A 42 -3.67 13.48 -14.53
N ILE A 43 -4.69 13.50 -15.40
CA ILE A 43 -5.97 12.82 -15.17
C ILE A 43 -5.78 11.30 -15.18
N LYS A 44 -5.08 10.73 -16.18
CA LYS A 44 -4.87 9.28 -16.29
C LYS A 44 -4.09 8.72 -15.11
N SER A 45 -3.02 9.40 -14.71
CA SER A 45 -2.20 8.97 -13.56
C SER A 45 -2.92 9.18 -12.22
N SER A 46 -3.64 10.29 -12.03
CA SER A 46 -4.48 10.51 -10.83
C SER A 46 -5.53 9.42 -10.67
N PHE A 47 -6.22 9.10 -11.76
CA PHE A 47 -7.23 8.04 -11.79
C PHE A 47 -6.60 6.69 -11.43
N LEU A 48 -5.50 6.33 -12.10
CA LEU A 48 -4.81 5.07 -11.86
C LEU A 48 -4.32 4.94 -10.40
N MET A 49 -3.71 6.00 -9.85
CA MET A 49 -3.25 6.02 -8.45
C MET A 49 -4.41 5.91 -7.47
N THR A 50 -5.52 6.59 -7.72
CA THR A 50 -6.72 6.53 -6.87
C THR A 50 -7.31 5.13 -6.87
N THR A 51 -7.46 4.53 -8.04
CA THR A 51 -7.99 3.17 -8.21
C THR A 51 -7.09 2.15 -7.53
N MET A 52 -5.77 2.22 -7.72
CA MET A 52 -4.80 1.34 -7.03
C MET A 52 -4.90 1.48 -5.51
N ASN A 53 -5.00 2.71 -4.99
CA ASN A 53 -5.11 2.98 -3.56
C ASN A 53 -6.39 2.38 -2.95
N ILE A 54 -7.54 2.52 -3.62
CA ILE A 54 -8.82 1.93 -3.16
C ILE A 54 -8.76 0.41 -3.19
N TYR A 55 -8.23 -0.19 -4.27
CA TYR A 55 -8.11 -1.64 -4.35
C TYR A 55 -7.13 -2.19 -3.32
N GLY A 56 -6.00 -1.50 -3.10
CA GLY A 56 -5.03 -1.86 -2.07
C GLY A 56 -5.66 -1.91 -0.68
N MET A 57 -6.43 -0.87 -0.34
CA MET A 57 -7.19 -0.79 0.90
C MET A 57 -8.19 -1.94 1.07
N CYS A 58 -9.01 -2.24 0.06
CA CYS A 58 -9.95 -3.35 0.13
C CYS A 58 -9.23 -4.69 0.32
N PHE A 59 -8.11 -4.86 -0.38
CA PHE A 59 -7.31 -6.07 -0.33
C PHE A 59 -6.67 -6.30 1.04
N ILE A 60 -6.06 -5.27 1.65
CA ILE A 60 -5.44 -5.39 2.98
C ILE A 60 -6.47 -5.61 4.08
N VAL A 61 -7.64 -4.94 4.01
CA VAL A 61 -8.74 -5.17 4.96
C VAL A 61 -9.23 -6.61 4.86
N HIS A 62 -9.42 -7.14 3.65
CA HIS A 62 -9.78 -8.53 3.44
C HIS A 62 -8.71 -9.49 4.02
N ALA A 63 -7.43 -9.24 3.74
CA ALA A 63 -6.33 -10.06 4.24
C ALA A 63 -6.28 -10.11 5.78
N LEU A 64 -6.49 -8.97 6.44
CA LEU A 64 -6.51 -8.85 7.89
C LEU A 64 -7.75 -9.52 8.53
N LEU A 65 -8.93 -9.33 7.96
CA LEU A 65 -10.18 -9.95 8.46
C LEU A 65 -10.14 -11.48 8.33
N HIS A 66 -9.62 -11.97 7.21
CA HIS A 66 -9.50 -13.41 6.96
C HIS A 66 -8.22 -14.03 7.51
N ARG A 67 -7.34 -13.23 8.14
CA ARG A 67 -6.05 -13.67 8.73
C ARG A 67 -5.20 -14.45 7.72
N ASN A 68 -5.18 -13.97 6.48
CA ASN A 68 -4.56 -14.68 5.36
C ASN A 68 -3.12 -14.20 5.12
N VAL A 69 -2.16 -15.01 5.55
CA VAL A 69 -0.71 -14.76 5.41
C VAL A 69 -0.32 -14.54 3.95
N PHE A 70 -0.83 -15.36 3.02
CA PHE A 70 -0.48 -15.29 1.61
C PHE A 70 -0.94 -13.97 0.98
N GLN A 71 -2.15 -13.52 1.33
CA GLN A 71 -2.64 -12.22 0.86
C GLN A 71 -1.80 -11.06 1.43
N MET A 72 -1.36 -11.12 2.69
CA MET A 72 -0.45 -10.09 3.24
C MET A 72 0.89 -9.99 2.50
N TYR A 73 1.47 -11.13 2.10
CA TYR A 73 2.68 -11.17 1.27
C TYR A 73 2.44 -10.60 -0.13
N LEU A 74 1.35 -11.04 -0.78
CA LEU A 74 0.98 -10.55 -2.10
C LEU A 74 0.73 -9.04 -2.08
N TYR A 75 0.12 -8.52 -1.01
CA TYR A 75 -0.10 -7.09 -0.83
C TYR A 75 1.20 -6.30 -0.80
N THR A 76 2.21 -6.79 -0.07
CA THR A 76 3.53 -6.14 -0.01
C THR A 76 4.17 -6.06 -1.41
N TYR A 77 4.01 -7.10 -2.22
CA TYR A 77 4.49 -7.11 -3.60
C TYR A 77 3.73 -6.12 -4.49
N ILE A 78 2.40 -6.05 -4.36
CA ILE A 78 1.56 -5.08 -5.07
C ILE A 78 1.97 -3.64 -4.73
N LEU A 79 2.20 -3.33 -3.44
CA LEU A 79 2.68 -2.01 -3.01
C LEU A 79 4.04 -1.66 -3.63
N GLY A 80 4.93 -2.65 -3.77
CA GLY A 80 6.21 -2.47 -4.46
C GLY A 80 6.05 -2.09 -5.93
N ILE A 81 5.10 -2.70 -6.63
CA ILE A 81 4.75 -2.34 -8.02
C ILE A 81 4.09 -0.96 -8.06
N GLU A 82 3.22 -0.63 -7.11
CA GLU A 82 2.55 0.68 -7.02
C GLU A 82 3.55 1.84 -6.93
N CYS A 83 4.74 1.63 -6.33
CA CYS A 83 5.83 2.60 -6.32
C CYS A 83 6.41 2.95 -7.70
N LEU A 84 6.29 2.08 -8.70
CA LEU A 84 6.92 2.30 -10.01
C LEU A 84 6.34 3.52 -10.73
N LEU A 85 5.03 3.75 -10.61
CA LEU A 85 4.36 4.88 -11.25
C LEU A 85 4.83 6.24 -10.68
N PRO A 86 4.79 6.51 -9.37
CA PRO A 86 5.32 7.75 -8.82
C PRO A 86 6.83 7.88 -9.02
N VAL A 87 7.62 6.79 -9.00
CA VAL A 87 9.04 6.85 -9.37
C VAL A 87 9.23 7.31 -10.82
N SER A 88 8.44 6.79 -11.75
CA SER A 88 8.48 7.20 -13.16
C SER A 88 8.10 8.68 -13.32
N ASN A 89 7.10 9.13 -12.58
CA ASN A 89 6.69 10.53 -12.53
C ASN A 89 7.81 11.45 -12.00
N ILE A 90 8.58 11.03 -10.98
CA ILE A 90 9.74 11.80 -10.49
C ILE A 90 10.73 12.06 -11.63
N VAL A 91 11.10 11.01 -12.38
CA VAL A 91 12.05 11.13 -13.49
C VAL A 91 11.53 12.06 -14.57
N LEU A 92 10.26 11.90 -14.96
CA LEU A 92 9.61 12.73 -15.97
C LEU A 92 9.53 14.21 -15.54
N PHE A 93 9.16 14.49 -14.30
CA PHE A 93 9.01 15.86 -13.81
C PHE A 93 10.35 16.55 -13.59
N LEU A 94 11.38 15.83 -13.12
CA LEU A 94 12.74 16.36 -13.03
C LEU A 94 13.29 16.72 -14.41
N ALA A 95 13.08 15.86 -15.41
CA ALA A 95 13.50 16.13 -16.79
C ALA A 95 12.83 17.39 -17.37
N ASN A 96 11.57 17.65 -16.99
CA ASN A 96 10.80 18.81 -17.42
C ASN A 96 10.92 20.03 -16.48
N LYS A 97 11.84 20.01 -15.49
CA LYS A 97 12.03 21.10 -14.49
C LYS A 97 10.78 21.43 -13.67
N LYS A 98 9.86 20.48 -13.53
CA LYS A 98 8.61 20.56 -12.76
C LYS A 98 8.87 20.15 -11.30
N ILE A 99 9.44 21.08 -10.53
CA ILE A 99 9.97 20.81 -9.18
C ILE A 99 8.86 20.43 -8.20
N TYR A 100 7.71 21.10 -8.24
CA TYR A 100 6.61 20.86 -7.29
C TYR A 100 5.99 19.47 -7.48
N GLU A 101 5.81 19.05 -8.72
CA GLU A 101 5.26 17.75 -9.11
C GLU A 101 6.24 16.61 -8.82
N SER A 102 7.54 16.89 -8.93
CA SER A 102 8.59 15.96 -8.50
C SER A 102 8.60 15.76 -6.98
N ILE A 103 8.48 16.84 -6.19
CA ILE A 103 8.36 16.77 -4.73
C ILE A 103 7.12 15.95 -4.35
N PHE A 104 5.99 16.21 -5.00
CA PHE A 104 4.75 15.45 -4.76
C PHE A 104 4.94 13.95 -5.04
N SER A 105 5.51 13.62 -6.20
CA SER A 105 5.75 12.23 -6.58
C SER A 105 6.71 11.53 -5.62
N THR A 106 7.72 12.24 -5.11
CA THR A 106 8.63 11.75 -4.06
C THR A 106 7.89 11.47 -2.75
N ALA A 107 6.99 12.36 -2.34
CA ALA A 107 6.18 12.15 -1.14
C ALA A 107 5.27 10.90 -1.26
N MET A 108 4.72 10.63 -2.45
CA MET A 108 3.96 9.40 -2.71
C MET A 108 4.83 8.14 -2.59
N VAL A 109 6.07 8.16 -3.10
CA VAL A 109 7.02 7.04 -2.91
C VAL A 109 7.30 6.81 -1.43
N LEU A 110 7.54 7.88 -0.66
CA LEU A 110 7.78 7.76 0.79
C LEU A 110 6.56 7.20 1.53
N CYS A 111 5.35 7.59 1.15
CA CYS A 111 4.11 7.03 1.71
C CYS A 111 4.01 5.53 1.44
N ASN A 112 4.26 5.10 0.20
CA ASN A 112 4.23 3.67 -0.15
C ASN A 112 5.31 2.86 0.58
N LEU A 113 6.51 3.41 0.73
CA LEU A 113 7.57 2.77 1.53
C LEU A 113 7.19 2.67 3.01
N GLY A 114 6.62 3.73 3.58
CA GLY A 114 6.10 3.72 4.95
C GLY A 114 5.00 2.67 5.14
N GLU A 115 4.12 2.53 4.14
CA GLU A 115 3.07 1.51 4.11
C GLU A 115 3.63 0.09 4.04
N ILE A 116 4.64 -0.15 3.19
CA ILE A 116 5.35 -1.43 3.11
C ILE A 116 5.99 -1.78 4.45
N LEU A 117 6.73 -0.85 5.06
CA LEU A 117 7.37 -1.06 6.36
C LEU A 117 6.34 -1.36 7.45
N TYR A 118 5.23 -0.63 7.46
CA TYR A 118 4.14 -0.87 8.38
C TYR A 118 3.50 -2.25 8.14
N ASN A 119 3.25 -2.64 6.89
CA ASN A 119 2.69 -3.94 6.55
C ASN A 119 3.62 -5.08 6.98
N VAL A 120 4.92 -4.96 6.75
CA VAL A 120 5.93 -5.93 7.22
C VAL A 120 5.94 -6.03 8.74
N HIS A 121 5.80 -4.91 9.45
CA HIS A 121 5.72 -4.88 10.90
C HIS A 121 4.46 -5.58 11.43
N VAL A 122 3.29 -5.24 10.89
CA VAL A 122 2.00 -5.87 11.23
C VAL A 122 2.07 -7.38 10.94
N PHE A 123 2.63 -7.73 9.79
CA PHE A 123 2.80 -9.11 9.39
C PHE A 123 3.67 -9.88 10.38
N ARG A 124 4.88 -9.40 10.71
CA ARG A 124 5.77 -10.06 11.68
C ARG A 124 5.13 -10.24 13.06
N ALA A 125 4.31 -9.27 13.50
CA ALA A 125 3.61 -9.36 14.77
C ALA A 125 2.45 -10.38 14.76
N ALA A 126 1.80 -10.58 13.60
CA ALA A 126 0.62 -11.42 13.46
C ALA A 126 0.88 -12.79 12.81
N GLU A 127 2.09 -13.03 12.27
CA GLU A 127 2.44 -14.18 11.44
C GLU A 127 2.13 -15.51 12.13
N CYS A 128 2.57 -15.67 13.39
CA CYS A 128 2.32 -16.90 14.16
C CYS A 128 0.81 -17.16 14.39
N GLU A 129 0.03 -16.11 14.67
CA GLU A 129 -1.41 -16.24 14.89
C GLU A 129 -2.15 -16.56 13.58
N PHE A 130 -1.72 -15.98 12.48
CA PHE A 130 -2.31 -16.22 11.16
C PHE A 130 -1.98 -17.63 10.66
N PHE A 131 -0.73 -18.10 10.83
CA PHE A 131 -0.37 -19.48 10.52
C PHE A 131 -1.17 -20.48 11.37
N TRP A 132 -1.29 -20.24 12.68
CA TRP A 132 -2.13 -21.09 13.53
C TRP A 132 -3.58 -21.16 13.03
N TYR A 133 -4.18 -20.01 12.67
CA TYR A 133 -5.54 -19.96 12.14
C TYR A 133 -5.68 -20.68 10.79
N CYS A 134 -4.73 -20.49 9.88
CA CYS A 134 -4.69 -21.21 8.59
C CYS A 134 -4.54 -22.72 8.76
N SER A 135 -3.64 -23.17 9.65
CA SER A 135 -3.45 -24.59 9.98
C SER A 135 -4.76 -25.22 10.45
N LYS A 136 -5.42 -24.58 11.43
CA LYS A 136 -6.67 -25.08 12.00
C LYS A 136 -7.80 -25.16 10.97
N ARG A 137 -7.84 -24.24 10.01
CA ARG A 137 -8.89 -24.17 8.99
C ARG A 137 -8.66 -25.12 7.82
N THR A 138 -7.41 -25.38 7.46
CA THR A 138 -7.05 -26.21 6.30
C THR A 138 -6.68 -27.65 6.66
N GLY A 139 -6.50 -27.94 7.95
CA GLY A 139 -6.06 -29.27 8.42
C GLY A 139 -4.60 -29.58 8.06
N LEU A 140 -3.86 -28.63 7.52
CA LEU A 140 -2.43 -28.76 7.23
C LEU A 140 -1.65 -28.55 8.54
N ASP A 141 -0.91 -29.56 8.95
CA ASP A 141 0.02 -29.46 10.08
C ASP A 141 1.20 -28.58 9.66
N ILE A 142 1.28 -27.36 10.20
CA ILE A 142 2.31 -26.38 9.81
C ILE A 142 3.55 -26.63 10.64
N HIS A 143 4.23 -27.73 10.32
CA HIS A 143 5.63 -27.96 10.66
C HIS A 143 6.59 -27.19 9.71
N MET A 144 6.15 -26.06 9.16
CA MET A 144 6.96 -25.25 8.25
C MET A 144 7.34 -23.91 8.89
N LYS A 145 8.64 -23.84 9.24
CA LYS A 145 9.46 -22.71 9.68
C LYS A 145 9.40 -22.35 11.17
N GLY A 146 10.41 -22.84 11.90
CA GLY A 146 10.97 -22.06 13.02
C GLY A 146 11.54 -22.82 14.20
N LYS A 147 11.40 -24.15 14.32
CA LYS A 147 12.22 -24.90 15.27
C LYS A 147 13.49 -25.35 14.57
N SER A 148 14.60 -24.70 14.91
CA SER A 148 15.90 -25.34 14.84
C SER A 148 15.77 -26.73 15.47
N PHE A 149 16.23 -27.74 14.74
CA PHE A 149 16.61 -29.01 15.35
C PHE A 149 17.73 -28.71 16.35
N VAL A 150 17.37 -28.59 17.62
CA VAL A 150 18.21 -28.91 18.78
C VAL A 150 17.32 -29.68 19.74
#